data_AF-A0A9D2F1H9-F1
#
_entry.id   AF-A0A9D2F1H9-F1
#
_cell.length_a   1.000
_cell.length_b   1.000
_cell.length_c   1.000
_cell.angle_alpha   90.00
_cell.angle_beta   90.00
_cell.angle_gamma   90.00
#
_symmetry.space_group_name_H-M   'P 1'
#
loop_
_entity.id
_entity.type
_entity.pdbx_description
1 polymer ?
#
loop_
_entity_poly.entity_id
_entity_poly.type
_entity_poly.pdbx_seq_one_letter_code
_entity_poly.pdbx_strand_id
1 'polypeptide(L)'
;MKIAEMIVRQAAPYEAVAFDVFDTLLKRDVGKPTDLFLLRGKEFAAARTEAEQQARAAQPGEITLSQIYERPCLAGYDPADECGLELAAAVPNLPVLQAVQELRRQGKRLYYISDMYLPPEQVATMLALCGYGRFDGGFVSCLYGVQKRSGALFRRFLHETGLKAGQVLFVGDSWRADVAGAALAGIHALHLPDPKALGCTPLPHDAVTGAAYAFASNRQQTGKNAAESLGFEVLGPLVISFCKWLHQRRGACTQGRVFFLARDMYLIRAVYALLYPEEETFYLQVSRRSLCPALLAQKDWRLLIQALPRQVLSGAQIAAYCGGSCPAMYARRRYDLKTSQGSEAVRPLLEGLQPPPDGMLALDYLRRSGLRDGDLLVDIGSGGTTQLLLESLCGITLHGLQFSGDERLRQRFTRHRAEVFFHPTDRQAILYWAGQPMLERFLSEDVGATLGYVQQGNGIAVRCAPQQKQPLVAALQRGALQYAQAWRDSVLRDLALPAADAVAPFLQLVGKPAPWQVRLLGSLTVEDGGTYPLAAPAPLAKYLARPGAAKQDFARSRWKIGFLKQLLPWPLPYDRLYLAMKK
;
A
#
# COMPACT_ATOMS: atom_id res chain seq x y z
N MET A 1 4.11 20.45 -19.20
CA MET A 1 3.20 19.95 -20.26
C MET A 1 2.96 18.48 -20.01
N LYS A 2 1.71 18.02 -19.99
CA LYS A 2 1.44 16.58 -19.81
C LYS A 2 1.95 15.82 -21.05
N ILE A 3 2.44 14.59 -20.88
CA ILE A 3 3.01 13.79 -21.99
C ILE A 3 2.03 13.70 -23.18
N ALA A 4 0.73 13.55 -22.92
CA ALA A 4 -0.28 13.51 -23.97
C ALA A 4 -0.31 14.80 -24.83
N GLU A 5 -0.36 15.96 -24.17
CA GLU A 5 -0.36 17.28 -24.83
C GLU A 5 0.93 17.50 -25.64
N MET A 6 2.06 17.04 -25.11
CA MET A 6 3.35 17.11 -25.80
C MET A 6 3.32 16.35 -27.11
N ILE A 7 2.88 15.08 -27.08
CA ILE A 7 2.82 14.22 -28.27
C ILE A 7 1.88 14.84 -29.31
N VAL A 8 0.66 15.23 -28.90
CA VAL A 8 -0.33 15.81 -29.81
C VAL A 8 0.19 17.10 -30.46
N ARG A 9 0.82 17.98 -29.68
CA ARG A 9 1.40 19.22 -30.20
C ARG A 9 2.52 18.96 -31.20
N GLN A 10 3.43 18.04 -30.89
CA GLN A 10 4.56 17.72 -31.77
C GLN A 10 4.14 16.97 -33.03
N ALA A 11 3.05 16.20 -32.97
CA ALA A 11 2.48 15.50 -34.11
C ALA A 11 1.70 16.38 -35.08
N ALA A 12 1.37 17.63 -34.71
CA ALA A 12 0.54 18.53 -35.50
C ALA A 12 0.98 18.69 -36.98
N PRO A 13 2.28 18.91 -37.31
CA PRO A 13 2.71 19.14 -38.70
C PRO A 13 2.86 17.85 -39.53
N TYR A 14 2.70 16.67 -38.94
CA TYR A 14 2.91 15.38 -39.62
C TYR A 14 1.60 14.75 -40.07
N GLU A 15 1.60 14.01 -41.18
CA GLU A 15 0.40 13.32 -41.67
C GLU A 15 0.16 11.99 -40.95
N ALA A 16 1.23 11.34 -40.52
CA ALA A 16 1.20 10.07 -39.81
C ALA A 16 2.05 10.12 -38.54
N VAL A 17 1.65 9.34 -37.54
CA VAL A 17 2.41 9.12 -36.31
C VAL A 17 2.63 7.63 -36.13
N ALA A 18 3.90 7.24 -36.05
CA ALA A 18 4.29 5.87 -35.75
C ALA A 18 4.83 5.80 -34.32
N PHE A 19 4.54 4.72 -33.62
CA PHE A 19 4.93 4.54 -32.22
C PHE A 19 5.77 3.29 -32.04
N ASP A 20 6.76 3.34 -31.16
CA ASP A 20 7.28 2.14 -30.55
C ASP A 20 6.20 1.46 -29.68
N VAL A 21 6.33 0.16 -29.42
CA VAL A 21 5.36 -0.62 -28.65
C VAL A 21 5.76 -0.73 -27.19
N PHE A 22 6.86 -1.41 -26.85
CA PHE A 22 7.18 -1.76 -25.47
C PHE A 22 7.94 -0.63 -24.79
N ASP A 23 7.52 -0.27 -23.58
CA ASP A 23 7.97 0.94 -22.88
C ASP A 23 7.50 2.27 -23.48
N THR A 24 6.80 2.23 -24.61
CA THR A 24 6.17 3.38 -25.26
C THR A 24 4.64 3.32 -25.20
N LEU A 25 3.98 2.44 -25.97
CA LEU A 25 2.53 2.20 -25.91
C LEU A 25 2.16 1.28 -24.75
N LEU A 26 2.88 0.17 -24.61
CA LEU A 26 2.64 -0.84 -23.61
C LEU A 26 3.70 -0.76 -22.52
N LYS A 27 3.25 -0.84 -21.27
CA LYS A 27 4.09 -1.13 -20.11
C LYS A 27 3.80 -2.55 -19.63
N ARG A 28 4.69 -3.07 -18.79
CA ARG A 28 4.49 -4.35 -18.10
C ARG A 28 4.57 -4.12 -16.60
N ASP A 29 3.75 -4.83 -15.84
CA ASP A 29 3.79 -4.81 -14.37
C ASP A 29 4.94 -5.69 -13.82
N VAL A 30 6.14 -5.55 -14.40
CA VAL A 30 7.39 -6.21 -13.97
C VAL A 30 8.57 -5.24 -14.07
N GLY A 31 9.61 -5.42 -13.26
CA GLY A 31 10.76 -4.52 -13.23
C GLY A 31 11.58 -4.54 -14.52
N LYS A 32 11.76 -5.72 -15.10
CA LYS A 32 12.39 -5.95 -16.42
C LYS A 32 11.54 -6.92 -17.23
N PRO A 33 11.58 -6.88 -18.57
CA PRO A 33 10.87 -7.84 -19.42
C PRO A 33 11.18 -9.31 -19.07
N THR A 34 12.43 -9.63 -18.75
CA THR A 34 12.85 -10.99 -18.36
C THR A 34 12.31 -11.44 -17.01
N ASP A 35 11.92 -10.51 -16.12
CA ASP A 35 11.33 -10.87 -14.82
C ASP A 35 9.95 -11.49 -14.98
N LEU A 36 9.28 -11.28 -16.13
CA LEU A 36 8.01 -11.92 -16.45
C LEU A 36 8.14 -13.44 -16.43
N PHE A 37 9.26 -13.98 -16.92
CA PHE A 37 9.50 -15.42 -16.95
C PHE A 37 9.57 -16.04 -15.55
N LEU A 38 9.96 -15.28 -14.53
CA LEU A 38 10.01 -15.76 -13.14
C LEU A 38 8.61 -16.08 -12.59
N LEU A 39 7.55 -15.51 -13.15
CA LEU A 39 6.17 -15.85 -12.78
C LEU A 39 5.80 -17.29 -13.20
N ARG A 40 6.54 -17.90 -14.14
CA ARG A 40 6.42 -19.32 -14.51
C ARG A 40 7.40 -20.22 -13.77
N GLY A 41 8.25 -19.68 -12.90
CA GLY A 41 9.25 -20.41 -12.14
C GLY A 41 10.69 -20.17 -12.63
N LYS A 42 11.64 -20.37 -11.71
CA LYS A 42 13.07 -20.09 -11.93
C LYS A 42 13.69 -20.96 -13.03
N GLU A 43 13.27 -22.22 -13.13
CA GLU A 43 13.76 -23.16 -14.13
C GLU A 43 13.37 -22.73 -15.54
N PHE A 44 12.09 -22.42 -15.77
CA PHE A 44 11.63 -21.84 -17.03
C PHE A 44 12.35 -20.54 -17.36
N ALA A 45 12.49 -19.62 -16.39
CA ALA A 45 13.16 -18.35 -16.64
C ALA A 45 14.62 -18.52 -17.10
N ALA A 46 15.37 -19.45 -16.50
CA ALA A 46 16.73 -19.77 -16.90
C ALA A 46 16.76 -20.38 -18.30
N ALA A 47 15.96 -21.42 -18.54
CA ALA A 47 15.86 -22.10 -19.83
C ALA A 47 15.44 -21.16 -20.96
N ARG A 48 14.49 -20.26 -20.70
CA ARG A 48 13.99 -19.28 -21.67
C ARG A 48 15.01 -18.20 -22.01
N THR A 49 15.82 -17.79 -21.03
CA THR A 49 16.90 -16.82 -21.24
C THR A 49 18.03 -17.43 -22.07
N GLU A 50 18.43 -18.67 -21.75
CA GLU A 50 19.40 -19.44 -22.55
C GLU A 50 18.86 -19.68 -23.96
N ALA A 51 17.59 -20.06 -24.04
CA ALA A 51 16.65 -19.97 -25.16
C ALA A 51 17.05 -18.96 -26.24
N GLU A 52 16.85 -17.72 -25.81
CA GLU A 52 17.03 -16.54 -26.65
C GLU A 52 18.48 -16.33 -27.04
N GLN A 53 19.41 -16.53 -26.11
CA GLN A 53 20.83 -16.36 -26.37
C GLN A 53 21.32 -17.32 -27.45
N GLN A 54 20.94 -18.60 -27.37
CA GLN A 54 21.26 -19.59 -28.39
C GLN A 54 20.63 -19.24 -29.74
N ALA A 55 19.37 -18.78 -29.75
CA ALA A 55 18.69 -18.36 -30.97
C ALA A 55 19.38 -17.15 -31.64
N ARG A 56 19.75 -16.14 -30.86
CA ARG A 56 20.46 -14.94 -31.36
C ARG A 56 21.88 -15.26 -31.83
N ALA A 57 22.55 -16.25 -31.24
CA ALA A 57 23.88 -16.67 -31.65
C ALA A 57 23.87 -17.49 -32.97
N ALA A 58 22.76 -18.19 -33.26
CA ALA A 58 22.66 -19.09 -34.40
C ALA A 58 22.47 -18.39 -35.75
N GLN A 59 21.95 -17.16 -35.78
CA GLN A 59 21.73 -16.41 -37.02
C GLN A 59 21.94 -14.90 -36.85
N PRO A 60 22.46 -14.21 -37.87
CA PRO A 60 22.49 -12.75 -37.88
C PRO A 60 21.09 -12.18 -38.10
N GLY A 61 20.76 -11.09 -37.39
CA GLY A 61 19.48 -10.38 -37.55
C GLY A 61 18.52 -10.58 -36.39
N GLU A 62 17.22 -10.51 -36.66
CA GLU A 62 16.18 -10.74 -35.67
C GLU A 62 15.77 -12.22 -35.60
N ILE A 63 15.21 -12.63 -34.47
CA ILE A 63 14.70 -13.97 -34.19
C ILE A 63 13.19 -13.94 -33.95
N THR A 64 12.51 -15.06 -34.21
CA THR A 64 11.09 -15.25 -33.89
C THR A 64 10.91 -16.02 -32.59
N LEU A 65 9.71 -15.94 -32.00
CA LEU A 65 9.35 -16.79 -30.86
C LEU A 65 9.50 -18.29 -31.17
N SER A 66 9.11 -18.74 -32.38
CA SER A 66 9.30 -20.14 -32.81
C SER A 66 10.75 -20.59 -32.72
N GLN A 67 11.68 -19.77 -33.26
CA GLN A 67 13.11 -20.06 -33.25
C GLN A 67 13.73 -20.12 -31.85
N ILE A 68 13.10 -19.44 -30.88
CA ILE A 68 13.46 -19.55 -29.47
C ILE A 68 12.96 -20.88 -28.91
N TYR A 69 11.71 -21.26 -29.16
CA TYR A 69 11.10 -22.48 -28.62
C TYR A 69 11.57 -23.77 -29.30
N GLU A 70 12.18 -23.68 -30.47
CA GLU A 70 12.86 -24.81 -31.13
C GLU A 70 14.13 -25.28 -30.38
N ARG A 71 14.61 -24.51 -29.39
CA ARG A 71 15.83 -24.85 -28.65
C ARG A 71 15.58 -25.99 -27.66
N PRO A 72 16.50 -26.96 -27.54
CA PRO A 72 16.29 -28.15 -26.69
C PRO A 72 16.00 -27.85 -25.22
N CYS A 73 16.55 -26.76 -24.66
CA CYS A 73 16.30 -26.39 -23.26
C CYS A 73 14.85 -25.94 -22.99
N LEU A 74 14.06 -25.66 -24.03
CA LEU A 74 12.62 -25.38 -23.92
C LEU A 74 11.74 -26.58 -24.31
N ALA A 75 12.30 -27.77 -24.50
CA ALA A 75 11.52 -28.97 -24.80
C ALA A 75 10.43 -29.21 -23.73
N GLY A 76 9.18 -29.32 -24.18
CA GLY A 76 8.01 -29.52 -23.32
C GLY A 76 7.32 -28.24 -22.85
N TYR A 77 7.85 -27.06 -23.13
CA TYR A 77 7.16 -25.79 -22.88
C TYR A 77 6.37 -25.33 -24.11
N ASP A 78 5.15 -24.82 -23.89
CA ASP A 78 4.31 -24.26 -24.95
C ASP A 78 4.56 -22.74 -25.08
N PRO A 79 4.88 -22.21 -26.29
CA PRO A 79 4.98 -20.77 -26.53
C PRO A 79 3.66 -20.02 -26.29
N ALA A 80 2.51 -20.68 -26.38
CA ALA A 80 1.21 -20.06 -26.10
C ALA A 80 1.11 -19.57 -24.65
N ASP A 81 1.77 -20.24 -23.69
CA ASP A 81 1.78 -19.81 -22.29
C ASP A 81 2.54 -18.49 -22.09
N GLU A 82 3.66 -18.28 -22.80
CA GLU A 82 4.40 -17.01 -22.77
C GLU A 82 3.60 -15.89 -23.43
N CYS A 83 2.95 -16.17 -24.56
CA CYS A 83 2.03 -15.23 -25.19
C CYS A 83 0.87 -14.85 -24.25
N GLY A 84 0.26 -15.82 -23.57
CA GLY A 84 -0.80 -15.59 -22.59
C GLY A 84 -0.32 -14.73 -21.41
N LEU A 85 0.91 -14.97 -20.94
CA LEU A 85 1.51 -14.22 -19.86
C LEU A 85 1.85 -12.78 -20.25
N GLU A 86 2.40 -12.56 -21.44
CA GLU A 86 2.65 -11.23 -22.01
C GLU A 86 1.34 -10.44 -22.14
N LEU A 87 0.26 -11.07 -22.62
CA LEU A 87 -1.08 -10.45 -22.67
C LEU A 87 -1.57 -10.04 -21.28
N ALA A 88 -1.44 -10.93 -20.29
CA ALA A 88 -1.92 -10.69 -18.94
C ALA A 88 -1.12 -9.61 -18.18
N ALA A 89 0.17 -9.44 -18.52
CA ALA A 89 1.05 -8.47 -17.89
C ALA A 89 1.05 -7.09 -18.56
N ALA A 90 0.58 -7.00 -19.80
CA ALA A 90 0.54 -5.77 -20.57
C ALA A 90 -0.48 -4.78 -20.00
N VAL A 91 -0.04 -3.53 -19.82
CA VAL A 91 -0.89 -2.41 -19.39
C VAL A 91 -0.65 -1.20 -20.29
N PRO A 92 -1.68 -0.36 -20.53
CA PRO A 92 -1.50 0.83 -21.36
C PRO A 92 -0.61 1.87 -20.67
N ASN A 93 0.26 2.52 -21.43
CA ASN A 93 0.86 3.77 -21.03
C ASN A 93 -0.21 4.88 -21.14
N LEU A 94 -0.94 5.14 -20.04
CA LEU A 94 -2.15 5.97 -20.04
C LEU A 94 -1.99 7.35 -20.71
N PRO A 95 -0.93 8.14 -20.45
CA PRO A 95 -0.71 9.41 -21.18
C PRO A 95 -0.53 9.22 -22.69
N VAL A 96 0.13 8.15 -23.12
CA VAL A 96 0.32 7.87 -24.55
C VAL A 96 -0.98 7.36 -25.17
N LEU A 97 -1.76 6.55 -24.44
CA LEU A 97 -3.11 6.15 -24.87
C LEU A 97 -4.01 7.36 -25.11
N GLN A 98 -4.01 8.34 -24.20
CA GLN A 98 -4.73 9.60 -24.37
C GLN A 98 -4.28 10.36 -25.63
N ALA A 99 -2.97 10.40 -25.90
CA ALA A 99 -2.43 11.02 -27.12
C ALA A 99 -2.90 10.30 -28.38
N VAL A 100 -2.82 8.97 -28.41
CA VAL A 100 -3.25 8.14 -29.55
C VAL A 100 -4.73 8.34 -29.85
N GLN A 101 -5.58 8.37 -28.82
CA GLN A 101 -7.03 8.61 -28.98
C GLN A 101 -7.31 10.00 -29.58
N GLU A 102 -6.60 11.03 -29.12
CA GLU A 102 -6.75 12.39 -29.64
C GLU A 102 -6.22 12.52 -31.08
N LEU A 103 -5.08 11.92 -31.40
CA LEU A 103 -4.53 11.91 -32.76
C LEU A 103 -5.46 11.18 -33.73
N ARG A 104 -6.08 10.08 -33.30
CA ARG A 104 -7.11 9.39 -34.08
C ARG A 104 -8.31 10.29 -34.36
N ARG A 105 -8.78 11.04 -33.35
CA ARG A 105 -9.88 12.00 -33.50
C ARG A 105 -9.55 13.13 -34.49
N GLN A 106 -8.26 13.47 -34.61
CA GLN A 106 -7.75 14.44 -35.60
C GLN A 106 -7.56 13.83 -37.00
N GLY A 107 -7.87 12.55 -37.20
CA GLY A 107 -7.75 11.87 -38.49
C GLY A 107 -6.30 11.57 -38.90
N LYS A 108 -5.35 11.57 -37.95
CA LYS A 108 -3.97 11.16 -38.23
C LYS A 108 -3.92 9.67 -38.54
N ARG A 109 -3.05 9.27 -39.48
CA ARG A 109 -2.71 7.86 -39.70
C ARG A 109 -1.78 7.38 -38.59
N LEU A 110 -2.09 6.26 -37.96
CA LEU A 110 -1.40 5.76 -36.79
C LEU A 110 -0.79 4.39 -37.08
N TYR A 111 0.51 4.25 -36.83
CA TYR A 111 1.25 3.00 -37.02
C TYR A 111 2.00 2.60 -35.74
N TYR A 112 2.43 1.34 -35.67
CA TYR A 112 3.42 0.92 -34.68
C TYR A 112 4.62 0.22 -35.33
N ILE A 113 5.80 0.41 -34.76
CA ILE A 113 7.07 -0.16 -35.23
C ILE A 113 7.84 -0.68 -34.01
N SER A 114 8.07 -2.00 -33.91
CA SER A 114 8.64 -2.62 -32.72
C SER A 114 9.77 -3.58 -33.05
N ASP A 115 10.85 -3.53 -32.25
CA ASP A 115 11.87 -4.57 -32.25
C ASP A 115 11.43 -5.66 -31.27
N MET A 116 10.81 -6.73 -31.74
CA MET A 116 10.25 -7.80 -30.90
C MET A 116 10.27 -9.16 -31.60
N TYR A 117 10.43 -10.23 -30.82
CA TYR A 117 10.33 -11.63 -31.28
C TYR A 117 8.88 -12.15 -31.37
N LEU A 118 7.94 -11.50 -30.67
CA LEU A 118 6.52 -11.81 -30.73
C LEU A 118 5.96 -11.50 -32.11
N PRO A 119 5.04 -12.31 -32.64
CA PRO A 119 4.53 -12.09 -33.97
C PRO A 119 3.55 -10.90 -34.02
N PRO A 120 3.35 -10.27 -35.19
CA PRO A 120 2.53 -9.06 -35.32
C PRO A 120 1.10 -9.18 -34.79
N GLU A 121 0.47 -10.33 -34.97
CA GLU A 121 -0.89 -10.62 -34.48
C GLU A 121 -0.98 -10.61 -32.96
N GLN A 122 0.05 -11.09 -32.27
CA GLN A 122 0.14 -11.06 -30.81
C GLN A 122 0.26 -9.62 -30.33
N VAL A 123 1.16 -8.83 -30.93
CA VAL A 123 1.34 -7.42 -30.60
C VAL A 123 0.06 -6.61 -30.83
N ALA A 124 -0.62 -6.83 -31.96
CA ALA A 124 -1.89 -6.19 -32.27
C ALA A 124 -2.97 -6.53 -31.22
N THR A 125 -3.02 -7.79 -30.77
CA THR A 125 -3.94 -8.24 -29.73
C THR A 125 -3.66 -7.55 -28.40
N MET A 126 -2.39 -7.44 -27.99
CA MET A 126 -1.98 -6.72 -26.77
C MET A 126 -2.41 -5.25 -26.82
N LEU A 127 -2.17 -4.56 -27.96
CA LEU A 127 -2.57 -3.17 -28.15
C LEU A 127 -4.10 -2.99 -28.07
N ALA A 128 -4.86 -3.90 -28.68
CA ALA A 128 -6.31 -3.88 -28.64
C ALA A 128 -6.84 -4.05 -27.20
N LEU A 129 -6.31 -5.01 -26.44
CA LEU A 129 -6.67 -5.24 -25.04
C LEU A 129 -6.34 -4.04 -24.14
N CYS A 130 -5.24 -3.34 -24.42
CA CYS A 130 -4.87 -2.10 -23.72
C CYS A 130 -5.66 -0.86 -24.19
N GLY A 131 -6.69 -1.02 -25.03
CA GLY A 131 -7.61 0.05 -25.41
C GLY A 131 -7.11 0.97 -26.53
N TYR A 132 -5.98 0.63 -27.17
CA TYR A 132 -5.48 1.42 -28.30
C TYR A 132 -6.35 1.29 -29.55
N GLY A 133 -7.14 0.22 -29.68
CA GLY A 133 -7.94 -0.05 -30.87
C GLY A 133 -7.08 -0.39 -32.09
N ARG A 134 -7.66 -0.26 -33.30
CA ARG A 134 -6.97 -0.59 -34.55
C ARG A 134 -5.99 0.53 -34.97
N PHE A 135 -4.80 0.14 -35.38
CA PHE A 135 -3.82 0.97 -36.09
C PHE A 135 -3.94 0.74 -37.60
N ASP A 136 -3.44 1.68 -38.40
CA ASP A 136 -3.43 1.59 -39.87
C ASP A 136 -2.40 0.57 -40.38
N GLY A 137 -1.40 0.23 -39.57
CA GLY A 137 -0.43 -0.84 -39.86
C GLY A 137 0.59 -1.04 -38.74
N GLY A 138 1.24 -2.20 -38.75
CA GLY A 138 2.17 -2.64 -37.72
C GLY A 138 3.41 -3.32 -38.29
N PHE A 139 4.59 -2.92 -37.82
CA PHE A 139 5.87 -3.40 -38.32
C PHE A 139 6.69 -3.99 -37.17
N VAL A 140 6.85 -5.31 -37.15
CA VAL A 140 7.57 -6.01 -36.09
C VAL A 140 8.84 -6.65 -36.64
N SER A 141 9.98 -6.42 -35.99
CA SER A 141 11.30 -6.78 -36.52
C SER A 141 11.45 -8.26 -36.89
N CYS A 142 10.85 -9.18 -36.13
CA CYS A 142 10.95 -10.62 -36.39
C CYS A 142 10.33 -11.04 -37.74
N LEU A 143 9.32 -10.32 -38.23
CA LEU A 143 8.70 -10.58 -39.54
C LEU A 143 9.65 -10.21 -40.69
N TYR A 144 10.46 -9.17 -40.52
CA TYR A 144 11.31 -8.62 -41.57
C TYR A 144 12.80 -9.01 -41.43
N GLY A 145 13.19 -9.62 -40.32
CA GLY A 145 14.58 -9.96 -40.00
C GLY A 145 15.50 -8.74 -39.77
N VAL A 146 14.93 -7.55 -39.61
CA VAL A 146 15.68 -6.28 -39.49
C VAL A 146 15.21 -5.46 -38.31
N GLN A 147 16.11 -4.64 -37.76
CA GLN A 147 15.89 -3.86 -36.53
C GLN A 147 15.76 -2.36 -36.79
N LYS A 148 15.14 -1.65 -35.84
CA LYS A 148 15.04 -0.18 -35.84
C LYS A 148 16.41 0.50 -35.78
N ARG A 149 17.34 -0.03 -34.97
CA ARG A 149 18.68 0.58 -34.73
C ARG A 149 19.53 0.79 -36.00
N SER A 150 19.29 0.04 -37.08
CA SER A 150 20.00 0.20 -38.36
C SER A 150 19.27 1.10 -39.36
N GLY A 151 18.08 1.60 -38.99
CA GLY A 151 17.15 2.31 -39.87
C GLY A 151 16.43 1.41 -40.88
N ALA A 152 16.76 0.12 -40.95
CA ALA A 152 16.22 -0.77 -41.98
C ALA A 152 14.72 -1.03 -41.84
N LEU A 153 14.24 -1.23 -40.60
CA LEU A 153 12.81 -1.42 -40.36
C LEU A 153 11.99 -0.16 -40.69
N PHE A 154 12.53 1.03 -40.38
CA PHE A 154 11.91 2.30 -40.76
C PHE A 154 11.86 2.51 -42.28
N ARG A 155 12.93 2.18 -43.01
CA ARG A 155 12.93 2.23 -44.48
C ARG A 155 11.91 1.26 -45.08
N ARG A 156 11.75 0.08 -44.50
CA ARG A 156 10.72 -0.88 -44.91
C ARG A 156 9.31 -0.32 -44.68
N PHE A 157 9.07 0.28 -43.52
CA PHE A 157 7.83 0.99 -43.20
C PHE A 157 7.49 2.08 -44.22
N LEU A 158 8.44 2.97 -44.55
CA LEU A 158 8.22 4.03 -45.54
C LEU A 158 7.91 3.46 -46.93
N HIS A 159 8.63 2.40 -47.33
CA HIS A 159 8.42 1.74 -48.61
C HIS A 159 7.02 1.11 -48.72
N GLU A 160 6.57 0.34 -47.72
CA GLU A 160 5.27 -0.34 -47.76
C GLU A 160 4.08 0.61 -47.61
N THR A 161 4.25 1.73 -46.91
CA THR A 161 3.18 2.72 -46.70
C THR A 161 3.13 3.82 -47.77
N GLY A 162 4.21 3.98 -48.54
CA GLY A 162 4.36 5.09 -49.50
C GLY A 162 4.54 6.47 -48.84
N LEU A 163 4.72 6.52 -47.52
CA LEU A 163 4.95 7.76 -46.78
C LEU A 163 6.37 8.29 -47.03
N LYS A 164 6.51 9.61 -47.11
CA LYS A 164 7.82 10.28 -47.07
C LYS A 164 8.25 10.47 -45.62
N ALA A 165 9.55 10.38 -45.36
CA ALA A 165 10.08 10.47 -44.01
C ALA A 165 9.68 11.77 -43.27
N GLY A 166 9.64 12.90 -43.98
CA GLY A 166 9.18 14.19 -43.43
C GLY A 166 7.68 14.29 -43.11
N GLN A 167 6.87 13.33 -43.56
CA GLN A 167 5.42 13.25 -43.25
C GLN A 167 5.15 12.46 -41.97
N VAL A 168 6.17 11.85 -41.36
CA VAL A 168 6.02 10.94 -40.22
C VAL A 168 6.74 11.50 -39.00
N LEU A 169 6.02 11.49 -37.86
CA LEU A 169 6.64 11.57 -36.54
C LEU A 169 6.73 10.15 -35.96
N PHE A 170 7.92 9.77 -35.51
CA PHE A 170 8.08 8.58 -34.68
C PHE A 170 8.10 8.93 -33.20
N VAL A 171 7.45 8.15 -32.34
CA VAL A 171 7.44 8.35 -30.88
C VAL A 171 7.95 7.09 -30.21
N GLY A 172 8.98 7.20 -29.37
CA GLY A 172 9.58 6.05 -28.69
C GLY A 172 10.39 6.42 -27.45
N ASP A 173 10.82 5.42 -26.68
CA ASP A 173 11.57 5.58 -25.43
C ASP A 173 13.09 5.35 -25.60
N SER A 174 13.53 4.75 -26.70
CA SER A 174 14.95 4.41 -26.90
C SER A 174 15.68 5.47 -27.71
N TRP A 175 16.64 6.17 -27.09
CA TRP A 175 17.56 7.04 -27.85
C TRP A 175 18.26 6.32 -29.02
N ARG A 176 18.65 5.07 -28.82
CA ARG A 176 19.42 4.32 -29.83
C ARG A 176 18.53 3.72 -30.91
N ALA A 177 17.47 3.01 -30.54
CA ALA A 177 16.64 2.32 -31.52
C ALA A 177 15.63 3.28 -32.17
N ASP A 178 15.03 4.17 -31.38
CA ASP A 178 13.90 4.99 -31.83
C ASP A 178 14.36 6.32 -32.39
N VAL A 179 15.22 7.04 -31.67
CA VAL A 179 15.65 8.37 -32.12
C VAL A 179 16.72 8.27 -33.21
N ALA A 180 17.86 7.64 -32.90
CA ALA A 180 18.93 7.50 -33.87
C ALA A 180 18.53 6.58 -35.04
N GLY A 181 17.82 5.48 -34.76
CA GLY A 181 17.33 4.56 -35.79
C GLY A 181 16.36 5.22 -36.78
N ALA A 182 15.39 6.02 -36.31
CA ALA A 182 14.47 6.75 -37.16
C ALA A 182 15.20 7.82 -37.99
N ALA A 183 16.16 8.52 -37.39
CA ALA A 183 16.97 9.53 -38.07
C ALA A 183 17.79 8.94 -39.24
N LEU A 184 18.30 7.71 -39.11
CA LEU A 184 18.97 6.98 -40.21
C LEU A 184 18.05 6.69 -41.41
N ALA A 185 16.73 6.80 -41.25
CA ALA A 185 15.74 6.73 -42.33
C ALA A 185 15.13 8.09 -42.69
N GLY A 186 15.66 9.20 -42.13
CA GLY A 186 15.19 10.56 -42.34
C GLY A 186 13.89 10.91 -41.60
N ILE A 187 13.42 10.06 -40.68
CA ILE A 187 12.18 10.27 -39.91
C ILE A 187 12.50 11.09 -38.67
N HIS A 188 11.66 12.09 -38.36
CA HIS A 188 11.77 12.84 -37.11
C HIS A 188 11.26 11.99 -35.94
N ALA A 189 11.97 11.99 -34.82
CA ALA A 189 11.58 11.23 -33.64
C ALA A 189 11.37 12.13 -32.41
N LEU A 190 10.34 11.83 -31.63
CA LEU A 190 10.06 12.37 -30.31
C LEU A 190 10.42 11.31 -29.26
N HIS A 191 11.44 11.60 -28.46
CA HIS A 191 11.81 10.79 -27.31
C HIS A 191 10.85 11.02 -26.14
N LEU A 192 10.30 9.96 -25.58
CA LEU A 192 9.48 10.04 -24.37
C LEU A 192 10.36 10.22 -23.12
N PRO A 193 9.98 11.09 -22.17
CA PRO A 193 10.75 11.24 -20.93
C PRO A 193 10.65 9.98 -20.08
N ASP A 194 11.70 9.71 -19.31
CA ASP A 194 11.71 8.63 -18.33
C ASP A 194 10.54 8.77 -17.35
N PRO A 195 9.92 7.65 -16.91
CA PRO A 195 8.90 7.68 -15.88
C PRO A 195 9.42 8.37 -14.62
N LYS A 196 8.60 9.26 -14.06
CA LYS A 196 8.94 9.90 -12.79
C LYS A 196 8.95 8.85 -11.68
N ALA A 197 10.03 8.81 -10.90
CA ALA A 197 10.12 7.90 -9.77
C ALA A 197 8.98 8.10 -8.76
N LEU A 198 8.55 6.99 -8.15
CA LEU A 198 7.58 6.97 -7.06
C LEU A 198 8.13 7.76 -5.85
N GLY A 199 7.24 8.41 -5.11
CA GLY A 199 7.64 9.39 -4.08
C GLY A 199 8.06 8.75 -2.75
N CYS A 200 7.43 7.63 -2.41
CA CYS A 200 7.59 6.87 -1.18
C CYS A 200 8.16 5.47 -1.44
N THR A 201 7.96 4.90 -2.62
CA THR A 201 8.43 3.53 -2.89
C THR A 201 9.95 3.51 -3.12
N PRO A 202 10.73 2.73 -2.34
CA PRO A 202 12.16 2.56 -2.58
C PRO A 202 12.45 1.97 -3.96
N LEU A 203 13.67 2.17 -4.46
CA LEU A 203 14.10 1.53 -5.69
C LEU A 203 14.12 0.00 -5.53
N PRO A 204 13.69 -0.76 -6.55
CA PRO A 204 13.75 -2.21 -6.56
C PRO A 204 15.17 -2.75 -6.35
N HIS A 205 15.27 -3.90 -5.69
CA HIS A 205 16.53 -4.64 -5.53
C HIS A 205 16.44 -6.09 -6.01
N ASP A 206 15.25 -6.56 -6.35
CA ASP A 206 14.98 -7.88 -6.94
C ASP A 206 13.74 -7.83 -7.85
N ALA A 207 13.38 -8.96 -8.46
CA ALA A 207 12.23 -9.06 -9.36
C ALA A 207 10.87 -8.85 -8.65
N VAL A 208 10.76 -9.23 -7.37
CA VAL A 208 9.51 -9.11 -6.59
C VAL A 208 9.22 -7.64 -6.31
N THR A 209 10.20 -6.93 -5.78
CA THR A 209 10.14 -5.48 -5.56
C THR A 209 10.08 -4.70 -6.87
N GLY A 210 10.70 -5.22 -7.93
CA GLY A 210 10.60 -4.70 -9.30
C GLY A 210 9.16 -4.73 -9.82
N ALA A 211 8.47 -5.86 -9.67
CA ALA A 211 7.07 -6.00 -10.06
C ALA A 211 6.15 -5.09 -9.24
N ALA A 212 6.32 -5.04 -7.91
CA ALA A 212 5.52 -4.16 -7.06
C ALA A 212 5.72 -2.66 -7.42
N TYR A 213 6.95 -2.26 -7.72
CA TYR A 213 7.28 -0.89 -8.15
C TYR A 213 6.70 -0.57 -9.52
N ALA A 214 6.88 -1.46 -10.50
CA ALA A 214 6.34 -1.29 -11.86
C ALA A 214 4.82 -1.19 -11.82
N PHE A 215 4.15 -2.10 -11.11
CA PHE A 215 2.70 -2.08 -10.89
C PHE A 215 2.22 -0.74 -10.33
N ALA A 216 2.86 -0.25 -9.26
CA ALA A 216 2.50 1.01 -8.64
C ALA A 216 2.72 2.21 -9.58
N SER A 217 3.85 2.23 -10.30
CA SER A 217 4.23 3.28 -11.25
C SER A 217 3.28 3.35 -12.44
N ASN A 218 3.02 2.21 -13.08
CA ASN A 218 2.16 2.12 -14.27
C ASN A 218 0.72 2.53 -13.97
N ARG A 219 0.26 2.35 -12.73
CA ARG A 219 -1.14 2.55 -12.32
C ARG A 219 -1.34 3.77 -11.41
N GLN A 220 -0.32 4.58 -11.15
CA GLN A 220 -0.41 5.73 -10.25
C GLN A 220 -1.49 6.76 -10.66
N GLN A 221 -1.82 6.84 -11.95
CA GLN A 221 -2.83 7.75 -12.51
C GLN A 221 -4.28 7.32 -12.26
N THR A 222 -4.50 6.16 -11.63
CA THR A 222 -5.84 5.70 -11.24
C THR A 222 -6.43 6.51 -10.08
N GLY A 223 -5.60 7.15 -9.26
CA GLY A 223 -6.04 8.02 -8.16
C GLY A 223 -6.59 9.36 -8.67
N LYS A 224 -7.80 9.75 -8.22
CA LYS A 224 -8.44 11.00 -8.67
C LYS A 224 -7.82 12.26 -8.06
N ASN A 225 -7.13 12.11 -6.93
CA ASN A 225 -6.52 13.21 -6.17
C ASN A 225 -5.26 12.73 -5.44
N ALA A 226 -4.50 13.68 -4.89
CA ALA A 226 -3.23 13.40 -4.22
C ALA A 226 -3.34 12.46 -3.01
N ALA A 227 -4.47 12.44 -2.30
CA ALA A 227 -4.67 11.52 -1.18
C ALA A 227 -4.93 10.09 -1.66
N GLU A 228 -5.75 9.91 -2.70
CA GLU A 228 -5.95 8.60 -3.34
C GLU A 228 -4.64 8.07 -3.92
N SER A 229 -3.86 8.89 -4.64
CA SER A 229 -2.54 8.47 -5.14
C SER A 229 -1.57 8.10 -4.02
N LEU A 230 -1.58 8.83 -2.90
CA LEU A 230 -0.75 8.50 -1.74
C LEU A 230 -1.19 7.19 -1.09
N GLY A 231 -2.50 6.96 -0.95
CA GLY A 231 -3.06 5.70 -0.43
C GLY A 231 -2.73 4.51 -1.33
N PHE A 232 -2.84 4.69 -2.64
CA PHE A 232 -2.49 3.67 -3.63
C PHE A 232 -1.02 3.25 -3.52
N GLU A 233 -0.10 4.22 -3.46
CA GLU A 233 1.34 3.96 -3.39
C GLU A 233 1.78 3.44 -2.02
N VAL A 234 1.31 4.06 -0.93
CA VAL A 234 1.84 3.81 0.42
C VAL A 234 1.11 2.68 1.15
N LEU A 235 -0.22 2.65 1.07
CA LEU A 235 -1.02 1.67 1.81
C LEU A 235 -1.26 0.41 0.98
N GLY A 236 -1.39 0.52 -0.35
CA GLY A 236 -1.68 -0.60 -1.24
C GLY A 236 -0.80 -1.84 -1.02
N PRO A 237 0.55 -1.74 -1.18
CA PRO A 237 1.44 -2.87 -0.96
C PRO A 237 1.36 -3.46 0.45
N LEU A 238 1.22 -2.59 1.47
CA LEU A 238 1.11 -2.96 2.88
C LEU A 238 -0.15 -3.80 3.14
N VAL A 239 -1.32 -3.33 2.71
CA VAL A 239 -2.59 -4.02 2.97
C VAL A 239 -2.72 -5.32 2.18
N ILE A 240 -2.19 -5.37 0.95
CA ILE A 240 -2.14 -6.59 0.15
C ILE A 240 -1.29 -7.65 0.85
N SER A 241 -0.03 -7.31 1.19
CA SER A 241 0.89 -8.27 1.82
C SER A 241 0.35 -8.76 3.16
N PHE A 242 -0.22 -7.87 3.98
CA PHE A 242 -0.80 -8.26 5.25
C PHE A 242 -2.03 -9.17 5.08
N CYS A 243 -2.95 -8.87 4.16
CA CYS A 243 -4.11 -9.73 3.92
C CYS A 243 -3.71 -11.10 3.38
N LYS A 244 -2.71 -11.19 2.50
CA LYS A 244 -2.18 -12.49 2.03
C LYS A 244 -1.57 -13.29 3.17
N TRP A 245 -0.84 -12.64 4.07
CA TRP A 245 -0.31 -13.29 5.27
C TRP A 245 -1.43 -13.78 6.19
N LEU A 246 -2.48 -12.99 6.41
CA LEU A 246 -3.65 -13.39 7.19
C LEU A 246 -4.34 -14.61 6.58
N HIS A 247 -4.53 -14.63 5.26
CA HIS A 247 -5.15 -15.75 4.54
C HIS A 247 -4.33 -17.04 4.67
N GLN A 248 -3.00 -16.96 4.56
CA GLN A 248 -2.11 -18.10 4.81
C GLN A 248 -2.27 -18.66 6.23
N ARG A 249 -2.37 -17.80 7.25
CA ARG A 249 -2.59 -18.22 8.64
C ARG A 249 -3.98 -18.79 8.87
N ARG A 250 -4.99 -18.24 8.21
CA ARG A 250 -6.35 -18.78 8.22
C ARG A 250 -6.41 -20.18 7.62
N GLY A 251 -5.75 -20.41 6.48
CA GLY A 251 -5.66 -21.73 5.84
C GLY A 251 -4.97 -22.78 6.71
N ALA A 252 -4.01 -22.38 7.55
CA ALA A 252 -3.35 -23.28 8.50
C ALA A 252 -4.22 -23.63 9.73
N CYS A 253 -5.33 -22.91 9.96
CA CYS A 253 -6.21 -23.09 11.12
C CYS A 253 -7.63 -23.45 10.67
N THR A 254 -7.89 -24.71 10.32
CA THR A 254 -9.14 -25.14 9.64
C THR A 254 -10.44 -24.68 10.32
N GLN A 255 -10.51 -24.67 11.66
CA GLN A 255 -11.73 -24.31 12.42
C GLN A 255 -11.77 -22.86 12.96
N GLY A 256 -10.65 -22.11 12.90
CA GLY A 256 -10.56 -20.77 13.49
C GLY A 256 -11.22 -19.72 12.60
N ARG A 257 -12.19 -18.96 13.14
CA ARG A 257 -12.82 -17.85 12.39
C ARG A 257 -11.99 -16.58 12.53
N VAL A 258 -12.06 -15.69 11.55
CA VAL A 258 -11.29 -14.43 11.55
C VAL A 258 -12.10 -13.30 12.14
N PHE A 259 -11.67 -12.78 13.29
CA PHE A 259 -12.23 -11.60 13.95
C PHE A 259 -11.28 -10.42 13.79
N PHE A 260 -11.73 -9.38 13.08
CA PHE A 260 -11.04 -8.11 13.01
C PHE A 260 -11.52 -7.20 14.13
N LEU A 261 -10.60 -6.64 14.91
CA LEU A 261 -10.95 -5.65 15.92
C LEU A 261 -11.48 -4.37 15.29
N ALA A 262 -12.63 -3.92 15.78
CA ALA A 262 -13.30 -2.79 15.20
C ALA A 262 -12.60 -1.47 15.48
N ARG A 263 -13.02 -0.51 14.65
CA ARG A 263 -12.30 0.68 14.25
C ARG A 263 -11.00 0.36 13.53
N ASP A 264 -9.98 -0.11 14.24
CA ASP A 264 -8.60 0.02 13.75
C ASP A 264 -8.26 -0.93 12.58
N MET A 265 -8.97 -2.06 12.44
CA MET A 265 -8.81 -3.00 11.32
C MET A 265 -9.81 -2.82 10.16
N TYR A 266 -10.46 -1.67 10.06
CA TYR A 266 -11.48 -1.42 9.03
C TYR A 266 -10.97 -1.61 7.60
N LEU A 267 -9.89 -0.90 7.23
CA LEU A 267 -9.35 -1.00 5.86
C LEU A 267 -8.86 -2.42 5.56
N ILE A 268 -8.21 -3.07 6.54
CA ILE A 268 -7.70 -4.43 6.38
C ILE A 268 -8.84 -5.39 6.12
N ARG A 269 -9.93 -5.34 6.90
CA ARG A 269 -11.10 -6.19 6.69
C ARG A 269 -11.74 -5.94 5.31
N ALA A 270 -11.84 -4.68 4.89
CA ALA A 270 -12.40 -4.33 3.58
C ALA A 270 -11.56 -4.89 2.42
N VAL A 271 -10.23 -4.79 2.51
CA VAL A 271 -9.31 -5.37 1.52
C VAL A 271 -9.35 -6.90 1.57
N TYR A 272 -9.39 -7.50 2.76
CA TYR A 272 -9.48 -8.95 2.93
C TYR A 272 -10.73 -9.51 2.24
N ALA A 273 -11.90 -8.90 2.47
CA ALA A 273 -13.15 -9.30 1.82
C ALA A 273 -13.12 -9.12 0.29
N LEU A 274 -12.37 -8.13 -0.22
CA LEU A 274 -12.18 -7.93 -1.66
C LEU A 274 -11.34 -9.04 -2.30
N LEU A 275 -10.30 -9.50 -1.60
CA LEU A 275 -9.36 -10.52 -2.07
C LEU A 275 -9.90 -11.94 -1.87
N TYR A 276 -10.63 -12.18 -0.79
CA TYR A 276 -11.12 -13.49 -0.35
C TYR A 276 -12.62 -13.43 -0.03
N PRO A 277 -13.48 -13.18 -1.03
CA PRO A 277 -14.92 -12.96 -0.82
C PRO A 277 -15.66 -14.20 -0.28
N GLU A 278 -15.10 -15.39 -0.49
CA GLU A 278 -15.64 -16.66 0.01
C GLU A 278 -15.39 -16.88 1.50
N GLU A 279 -14.52 -16.08 2.13
CA GLU A 279 -14.20 -16.22 3.55
C GLU A 279 -15.06 -15.32 4.44
N GLU A 280 -15.79 -15.95 5.36
CA GLU A 280 -16.55 -15.22 6.37
C GLU A 280 -15.61 -14.55 7.39
N THR A 281 -15.82 -13.26 7.63
CA THR A 281 -15.06 -12.47 8.61
C THR A 281 -15.96 -11.69 9.54
N PHE A 282 -15.55 -11.62 10.81
CA PHE A 282 -16.31 -11.00 11.89
C PHE A 282 -15.66 -9.68 12.32
N TYR A 283 -16.48 -8.73 12.78
CA TYR A 283 -16.02 -7.40 13.20
C TYR A 283 -16.38 -7.16 14.66
N LEU A 284 -15.38 -7.25 15.52
CA LEU A 284 -15.57 -7.24 16.96
C LEU A 284 -15.44 -5.81 17.50
N GLN A 285 -16.58 -5.21 17.84
CA GLN A 285 -16.67 -3.83 18.32
C GLN A 285 -16.28 -3.68 19.79
N VAL A 286 -15.00 -3.93 20.08
CA VAL A 286 -14.42 -3.82 21.42
C VAL A 286 -13.28 -2.81 21.43
N SER A 287 -13.13 -2.14 22.56
CA SER A 287 -11.91 -1.44 22.94
C SER A 287 -11.52 -1.85 24.35
N ARG A 288 -10.26 -1.63 24.75
CA ARG A 288 -9.84 -1.82 26.15
C ARG A 288 -10.77 -1.11 27.13
N ARG A 289 -11.18 0.13 26.80
CA ARG A 289 -12.11 0.94 27.59
C ARG A 289 -13.47 0.27 27.74
N SER A 290 -14.03 -0.26 26.65
CA SER A 290 -15.36 -0.88 26.64
C SER A 290 -15.45 -2.15 27.50
N LEU A 291 -14.30 -2.79 27.79
CA LEU A 291 -14.21 -4.01 28.58
C LEU A 291 -14.02 -3.73 30.08
N CYS A 292 -13.55 -2.53 30.44
CA CYS A 292 -13.31 -2.16 31.83
C CYS A 292 -14.55 -2.27 32.75
N PRO A 293 -15.78 -1.90 32.34
CA PRO A 293 -16.95 -2.05 33.19
C PRO A 293 -17.19 -3.48 33.68
N ALA A 294 -16.98 -4.48 32.81
CA ALA A 294 -17.13 -5.89 33.18
C ALA A 294 -16.03 -6.34 34.15
N LEU A 295 -14.78 -5.95 33.90
CA LEU A 295 -13.65 -6.25 34.81
C LEU A 295 -13.85 -5.60 36.19
N LEU A 296 -14.40 -4.38 36.22
CA LEU A 296 -14.76 -3.67 37.45
C LEU A 296 -15.87 -4.39 38.21
N ALA A 297 -16.91 -4.84 37.52
CA ALA A 297 -17.99 -5.63 38.12
C ALA A 297 -17.49 -6.97 38.69
N GLN A 298 -16.54 -7.62 38.01
CA GLN A 298 -15.89 -8.86 38.45
C GLN A 298 -14.79 -8.65 39.50
N LYS A 299 -14.42 -7.40 39.81
CA LYS A 299 -13.33 -7.05 40.71
C LYS A 299 -11.95 -7.59 40.27
N ASP A 300 -11.72 -7.73 38.95
CA ASP A 300 -10.41 -8.10 38.41
C ASP A 300 -9.49 -6.87 38.30
N TRP A 301 -8.90 -6.51 39.44
CA TRP A 301 -8.01 -5.34 39.55
C TRP A 301 -6.76 -5.46 38.69
N ARG A 302 -6.23 -6.68 38.56
CA ARG A 302 -5.00 -6.94 37.81
C ARG A 302 -5.22 -6.64 36.33
N LEU A 303 -6.31 -7.11 35.74
CA LEU A 303 -6.63 -6.84 34.34
C LEU A 303 -7.13 -5.41 34.11
N LEU A 304 -7.86 -4.82 35.06
CA LEU A 304 -8.22 -3.40 34.98
C LEU A 304 -6.97 -2.51 34.85
N ILE A 305 -5.96 -2.72 35.70
CA ILE A 305 -4.70 -1.95 35.62
C ILE A 305 -4.05 -2.12 34.25
N GLN A 306 -4.06 -3.32 33.67
CA GLN A 306 -3.50 -3.57 32.33
C GLN A 306 -4.31 -2.94 31.20
N ALA A 307 -5.63 -2.79 31.37
CA ALA A 307 -6.51 -2.15 30.41
C ALA A 307 -6.30 -0.63 30.33
N LEU A 308 -5.92 -0.01 31.45
CA LEU A 308 -5.72 1.43 31.54
C LEU A 308 -4.66 1.95 30.55
N PRO A 309 -4.84 3.17 30.02
CA PRO A 309 -3.87 3.75 29.08
C PRO A 309 -2.64 4.27 29.84
N ARG A 310 -1.46 4.16 29.22
CA ARG A 310 -0.17 4.58 29.82
C ARG A 310 0.02 6.09 29.80
N GLN A 311 -0.66 6.78 30.70
CA GLN A 311 -0.71 8.24 30.77
C GLN A 311 -0.81 8.72 32.22
N VAL A 312 -0.61 10.03 32.40
CA VAL A 312 -0.93 10.67 33.67
C VAL A 312 -2.41 11.05 33.64
N LEU A 313 -3.22 10.39 34.48
CA LEU A 313 -4.67 10.62 34.57
C LEU A 313 -5.08 11.02 35.99
N SER A 314 -6.14 11.81 36.09
CA SER A 314 -6.83 12.04 37.36
C SER A 314 -7.72 10.85 37.74
N GLY A 315 -8.05 10.70 39.02
CA GLY A 315 -8.98 9.66 39.48
C GLY A 315 -10.34 9.73 38.77
N ALA A 316 -10.85 10.94 38.51
CA ALA A 316 -12.08 11.12 37.74
C ALA A 316 -11.97 10.61 36.29
N GLN A 317 -10.83 10.84 35.62
CA GLN A 317 -10.60 10.32 34.27
C GLN A 317 -10.48 8.80 34.25
N ILE A 318 -9.85 8.21 35.27
CA ILE A 318 -9.72 6.75 35.42
C ILE A 318 -11.10 6.14 35.65
N ALA A 319 -11.90 6.71 36.56
CA ALA A 319 -13.27 6.27 36.80
C ALA A 319 -14.12 6.31 35.51
N ALA A 320 -14.07 7.42 34.77
CA ALA A 320 -14.76 7.57 33.49
C ALA A 320 -14.25 6.62 32.40
N TYR A 321 -12.97 6.23 32.45
CA TYR A 321 -12.42 5.20 31.57
C TYR A 321 -12.95 3.81 31.93
N CYS A 322 -13.05 3.50 33.22
CA CYS A 322 -13.59 2.23 33.72
C CYS A 322 -15.13 2.14 33.66
N GLY A 323 -15.81 3.26 33.38
CA GLY A 323 -17.27 3.37 33.40
C GLY A 323 -17.86 3.46 34.81
N GLY A 324 -17.04 3.60 35.85
CA GLY A 324 -17.48 3.63 37.25
C GLY A 324 -17.63 5.04 37.82
N SER A 325 -18.30 5.14 38.97
CA SER A 325 -18.40 6.40 39.74
C SER A 325 -17.17 6.60 40.64
N CYS A 326 -16.61 7.81 40.63
CA CYS A 326 -15.39 8.14 41.37
C CYS A 326 -15.69 8.68 42.79
N PRO A 327 -15.10 8.12 43.85
CA PRO A 327 -15.15 8.75 45.17
C PRO A 327 -14.48 10.13 45.17
N ALA A 328 -15.12 11.11 45.83
CA ALA A 328 -14.68 12.51 45.81
C ALA A 328 -13.21 12.70 46.24
N MET A 329 -12.74 11.90 47.21
CA MET A 329 -11.36 11.95 47.72
C MET A 329 -10.29 11.61 46.66
N TYR A 330 -10.64 10.82 45.64
CA TYR A 330 -9.71 10.43 44.58
C TYR A 330 -9.85 11.26 43.30
N ALA A 331 -10.97 11.97 43.12
CA ALA A 331 -11.32 12.62 41.86
C ALA A 331 -10.22 13.53 41.30
N ARG A 332 -9.56 14.30 42.17
CA ARG A 332 -8.49 15.25 41.79
C ARG A 332 -7.07 14.67 41.88
N ARG A 333 -6.90 13.49 42.49
CA ARG A 333 -5.58 12.85 42.61
C ARG A 333 -5.09 12.41 41.23
N ARG A 334 -3.80 12.61 40.94
CA ARG A 334 -3.18 12.23 39.67
C ARG A 334 -2.35 10.95 39.85
N TYR A 335 -2.41 10.09 38.84
CA TYR A 335 -1.72 8.81 38.79
C TYR A 335 -0.90 8.75 37.51
N ASP A 336 0.37 8.42 37.62
CA ASP A 336 1.23 8.20 36.45
C ASP A 336 1.22 6.73 36.04
N LEU A 337 0.35 6.38 35.10
CA LEU A 337 0.17 5.01 34.62
C LEU A 337 1.24 4.60 33.60
N LYS A 338 2.30 5.40 33.44
CA LYS A 338 3.47 5.04 32.61
C LYS A 338 4.46 4.17 33.37
N THR A 339 4.46 4.22 34.70
CA THR A 339 5.37 3.47 35.57
C THR A 339 4.64 2.30 36.23
N SER A 340 5.40 1.27 36.63
CA SER A 340 4.87 0.15 37.40
C SER A 340 4.32 0.61 38.76
N GLN A 341 5.08 1.42 39.48
CA GLN A 341 4.67 2.00 40.76
C GLN A 341 3.37 2.81 40.67
N GLY A 342 3.23 3.66 39.65
CA GLY A 342 2.02 4.45 39.47
C GLY A 342 0.81 3.61 39.05
N SER A 343 1.06 2.49 38.36
CA SER A 343 0.02 1.51 38.02
C SER A 343 -0.45 0.71 39.24
N GLU A 344 0.40 0.44 40.22
CA GLU A 344 -0.02 -0.18 41.49
C GLU A 344 -0.72 0.82 42.42
N ALA A 345 -0.24 2.06 42.45
CA ALA A 345 -0.80 3.13 43.28
C ALA A 345 -2.27 3.46 42.96
N VAL A 346 -2.78 3.06 41.79
CA VAL A 346 -4.19 3.25 41.38
C VAL A 346 -5.13 2.25 42.06
N ARG A 347 -4.62 1.14 42.60
CA ARG A 347 -5.44 0.05 43.12
C ARG A 347 -6.46 0.47 44.17
N PRO A 348 -6.13 1.30 45.19
CA PRO A 348 -7.13 1.75 46.17
C PRO A 348 -8.25 2.59 45.53
N LEU A 349 -7.96 3.34 44.46
CA LEU A 349 -9.01 4.03 43.71
C LEU A 349 -9.91 3.01 43.01
N LEU A 350 -9.35 2.01 42.31
CA LEU A 350 -10.13 1.01 41.59
C LEU A 350 -11.05 0.19 42.51
N GLU A 351 -10.54 -0.19 43.68
CA GLU A 351 -11.32 -0.89 44.72
C GLU A 351 -12.47 -0.04 45.26
N GLY A 352 -12.31 1.29 45.26
CA GLY A 352 -13.34 2.25 45.67
C GLY A 352 -14.29 2.69 44.55
N LEU A 353 -14.08 2.29 43.29
CA LEU A 353 -15.00 2.63 42.20
C LEU A 353 -16.28 1.81 42.32
N GLN A 354 -17.42 2.46 42.12
CA GLN A 354 -18.70 1.74 41.96
C GLN A 354 -18.88 1.35 40.49
N PRO A 355 -19.11 0.06 40.17
CA PRO A 355 -19.38 -0.37 38.80
C PRO A 355 -20.69 0.24 38.28
N PRO A 356 -20.82 0.51 36.97
CA PRO A 356 -22.07 0.98 36.42
C PRO A 356 -23.10 -0.17 36.37
N PRO A 357 -24.42 0.14 36.44
CA PRO A 357 -25.47 -0.88 36.40
C PRO A 357 -25.45 -1.75 35.14
N ASP A 358 -24.97 -1.20 34.03
CA ASP A 358 -24.86 -1.84 32.72
C ASP A 358 -23.48 -2.49 32.49
N GLY A 359 -22.64 -2.61 33.52
CA GLY A 359 -21.26 -3.10 33.39
C GLY A 359 -21.13 -4.52 32.83
N MET A 360 -22.19 -5.34 32.97
CA MET A 360 -22.24 -6.71 32.47
C MET A 360 -22.67 -6.81 30.99
N LEU A 361 -23.18 -5.73 30.38
CA LEU A 361 -23.57 -5.75 28.95
C LEU A 361 -22.40 -6.03 28.02
N ALA A 362 -21.16 -5.72 28.44
CA ALA A 362 -19.97 -6.10 27.69
C ALA A 362 -19.82 -7.62 27.57
N LEU A 363 -20.11 -8.38 28.64
CA LEU A 363 -20.08 -9.84 28.59
C LEU A 363 -21.20 -10.40 27.71
N ASP A 364 -22.39 -9.82 27.78
CA ASP A 364 -23.50 -10.28 26.94
C ASP A 364 -23.24 -9.97 25.45
N TYR A 365 -22.57 -8.86 25.13
CA TYR A 365 -22.09 -8.57 23.78
C TYR A 365 -21.08 -9.63 23.31
N LEU A 366 -20.09 -9.95 24.15
CA LEU A 366 -19.07 -10.96 23.83
C LEU A 366 -19.66 -12.36 23.67
N ARG A 367 -20.65 -12.75 24.48
CA ARG A 367 -21.37 -14.01 24.31
C ARG A 367 -22.10 -14.06 22.95
N ARG A 368 -22.73 -12.96 22.55
CA ARG A 368 -23.48 -12.86 21.28
C ARG A 368 -22.58 -12.74 20.05
N SER A 369 -21.35 -12.25 20.18
CA SER A 369 -20.38 -12.27 19.08
C SER A 369 -19.97 -13.71 18.73
N GLY A 370 -20.21 -14.64 19.65
CA GLY A 370 -20.00 -16.07 19.45
C GLY A 370 -18.53 -16.48 19.45
N LEU A 371 -17.62 -15.62 19.93
CA LEU A 371 -16.19 -15.87 20.01
C LEU A 371 -15.88 -17.19 20.76
N ARG A 372 -14.98 -18.02 20.24
CA ARG A 372 -14.66 -19.35 20.80
C ARG A 372 -13.16 -19.65 20.77
N ASP A 373 -12.77 -20.74 21.41
CA ASP A 373 -11.39 -21.24 21.37
C ASP A 373 -10.87 -21.44 19.94
N GLY A 374 -9.63 -21.00 19.71
CA GLY A 374 -8.95 -21.13 18.43
C GLY A 374 -9.35 -20.11 17.36
N ASP A 375 -10.29 -19.19 17.64
CA ASP A 375 -10.58 -18.09 16.73
C ASP A 375 -9.35 -17.17 16.57
N LEU A 376 -9.19 -16.62 15.37
CA LEU A 376 -8.10 -15.76 14.97
C LEU A 376 -8.47 -14.29 15.22
N LEU A 377 -7.69 -13.58 16.05
CA LEU A 377 -7.92 -12.18 16.38
C LEU A 377 -6.92 -11.29 15.67
N VAL A 378 -7.38 -10.48 14.72
CA VAL A 378 -6.56 -9.54 13.96
C VAL A 378 -6.53 -8.17 14.62
N ASP A 379 -5.33 -7.66 14.88
CA ASP A 379 -5.10 -6.39 15.58
C ASP A 379 -3.81 -5.68 15.08
N ILE A 380 -3.77 -4.36 15.19
CA ILE A 380 -2.56 -3.54 14.99
C ILE A 380 -1.88 -3.17 16.30
N GLY A 381 -2.59 -3.33 17.42
CA GLY A 381 -2.12 -3.07 18.76
C GLY A 381 -0.90 -3.93 19.13
N SER A 382 0.23 -3.29 19.33
CA SER A 382 1.52 -3.99 19.49
C SER A 382 1.71 -4.79 20.78
N GLY A 383 0.82 -4.63 21.78
CA GLY A 383 1.01 -5.19 23.12
C GLY A 383 0.15 -6.40 23.44
N GLY A 384 -0.84 -6.77 22.61
CA GLY A 384 -1.76 -7.88 22.88
C GLY A 384 -2.69 -7.69 24.08
N THR A 385 -2.86 -6.46 24.60
CA THR A 385 -3.74 -6.22 25.76
C THR A 385 -5.17 -6.64 25.47
N THR A 386 -5.72 -6.32 24.30
CA THR A 386 -7.12 -6.65 23.98
C THR A 386 -7.34 -8.15 23.93
N GLN A 387 -6.42 -8.92 23.32
CA GLN A 387 -6.46 -10.39 23.35
C GLN A 387 -6.50 -10.92 24.78
N LEU A 388 -5.62 -10.44 25.66
CA LEU A 388 -5.58 -10.87 27.06
C LEU A 388 -6.90 -10.61 27.79
N LEU A 389 -7.50 -9.44 27.58
CA LEU A 389 -8.78 -9.09 28.20
C LEU A 389 -9.93 -9.96 27.68
N LEU A 390 -9.97 -10.21 26.37
CA LEU A 390 -11.01 -11.04 25.75
C LEU A 390 -10.92 -12.50 26.22
N GLU A 391 -9.73 -13.08 26.23
CA GLU A 391 -9.50 -14.45 26.71
C GLU A 391 -9.96 -14.62 28.16
N SER A 392 -9.63 -13.66 29.02
CA SER A 392 -10.04 -13.72 30.43
C SER A 392 -11.53 -13.52 30.63
N LEU A 393 -12.16 -12.56 29.93
CA LEU A 393 -13.59 -12.27 30.11
C LEU A 393 -14.49 -13.36 29.52
N CYS A 394 -14.05 -14.00 28.44
CA CYS A 394 -14.80 -15.06 27.77
C CYS A 394 -14.45 -16.47 28.27
N GLY A 395 -13.32 -16.64 28.95
CA GLY A 395 -12.83 -17.96 29.35
C GLY A 395 -12.38 -18.81 28.16
N ILE A 396 -11.73 -18.19 27.17
CA ILE A 396 -11.31 -18.84 25.92
C ILE A 396 -9.83 -18.59 25.62
N THR A 397 -9.28 -19.29 24.65
CA THR A 397 -7.94 -19.12 24.10
C THR A 397 -8.04 -18.68 22.63
N LEU A 398 -7.52 -17.49 22.34
CA LEU A 398 -7.47 -16.94 20.98
C LEU A 398 -6.08 -17.14 20.36
N HIS A 399 -6.03 -17.06 19.04
CA HIS A 399 -4.79 -16.93 18.28
C HIS A 399 -4.64 -15.51 17.75
N GLY A 400 -3.66 -14.78 18.27
CA GLY A 400 -3.42 -13.39 17.88
C GLY A 400 -2.69 -13.28 16.55
N LEU A 401 -3.22 -12.46 15.63
CA LEU A 401 -2.58 -12.10 14.37
C LEU A 401 -2.32 -10.59 14.37
N GLN A 402 -1.10 -10.22 14.77
CA GLN A 402 -0.72 -8.83 15.02
C GLN A 402 0.02 -8.24 13.81
N PHE A 403 -0.27 -6.98 13.46
CA PHE A 403 0.49 -6.29 12.42
C PHE A 403 1.98 -6.16 12.81
N SER A 404 2.25 -5.71 14.04
CA SER A 404 3.58 -5.60 14.66
C SER A 404 3.48 -5.97 16.14
N GLY A 405 4.60 -6.23 16.80
CA GLY A 405 4.64 -6.59 18.22
C GLY A 405 5.76 -5.91 18.97
N ASP A 406 5.48 -5.42 20.17
CA ASP A 406 6.49 -4.96 21.13
C ASP A 406 6.77 -6.03 22.20
N GLU A 407 7.70 -5.72 23.11
CA GLU A 407 8.15 -6.64 24.16
C GLU A 407 6.98 -7.18 25.01
N ARG A 408 5.93 -6.37 25.24
CA ARG A 408 4.79 -6.77 26.08
C ARG A 408 4.00 -7.90 25.43
N LEU A 409 3.92 -7.93 24.11
CA LEU A 409 3.26 -9.03 23.41
C LEU A 409 3.96 -10.36 23.75
N ARG A 410 5.29 -10.37 23.80
CA ARG A 410 6.09 -11.56 24.11
C ARG A 410 6.11 -11.92 25.59
N GLN A 411 5.98 -10.93 26.48
CA GLN A 411 5.77 -11.18 27.91
C GLN A 411 4.40 -11.83 28.19
N ARG A 412 3.40 -11.61 27.33
CA ARG A 412 2.03 -12.12 27.50
C ARG A 412 1.76 -13.40 26.75
N PHE A 413 2.32 -13.55 25.55
CA PHE A 413 2.01 -14.64 24.64
C PHE A 413 3.25 -15.23 24.00
N THR A 414 3.26 -16.56 23.91
CA THR A 414 4.26 -17.28 23.10
C THR A 414 4.08 -16.96 21.62
N ARG A 415 5.08 -17.29 20.79
CA ARG A 415 4.99 -17.10 19.33
C ARG A 415 3.85 -17.88 18.69
N HIS A 416 3.49 -19.02 19.27
CA HIS A 416 2.35 -19.83 18.82
C HIS A 416 0.99 -19.27 19.23
N ARG A 417 0.93 -18.37 20.22
CA ARG A 417 -0.31 -17.75 20.71
C ARG A 417 -0.58 -16.37 20.11
N ALA A 418 0.47 -15.70 19.65
CA ALA A 418 0.39 -14.43 18.94
C ALA A 418 1.50 -14.33 17.89
N GLU A 419 1.12 -14.37 16.63
CA GLU A 419 2.02 -14.16 15.50
C GLU A 419 2.07 -12.70 15.09
N VAL A 420 3.19 -12.29 14.48
CA VAL A 420 3.43 -10.92 14.05
C VAL A 420 3.77 -10.93 12.56
N PHE A 421 3.16 -10.04 11.79
CA PHE A 421 3.42 -9.87 10.37
C PHE A 421 4.75 -9.14 10.11
N PHE A 422 4.93 -7.97 10.73
CA PHE A 422 6.09 -7.11 10.50
C PHE A 422 7.05 -7.11 11.70
N HIS A 423 8.27 -7.56 11.47
CA HIS A 423 9.37 -7.56 12.43
C HIS A 423 10.39 -6.47 12.05
N PRO A 424 10.27 -5.24 12.58
CA PRO A 424 11.17 -4.16 12.20
C PRO A 424 12.60 -4.41 12.72
N THR A 425 13.60 -4.14 11.88
CA THR A 425 14.99 -3.94 12.34
C THR A 425 15.08 -2.72 13.27
N ASP A 426 16.16 -2.58 14.05
CA ASP A 426 16.32 -1.46 15.01
C ASP A 426 16.04 -0.08 14.41
N ARG A 427 16.56 0.16 13.19
CA ARG A 427 16.35 1.43 12.49
C ARG A 427 14.90 1.59 12.02
N GLN A 428 14.30 0.53 11.48
CA GLN A 428 12.90 0.55 11.07
C GLN A 428 11.97 0.72 12.28
N ALA A 429 12.30 0.15 13.44
CA ALA A 429 11.49 0.23 14.64
C ALA A 429 11.30 1.67 15.07
N ILE A 430 12.35 2.49 15.04
CA ILE A 430 12.25 3.91 15.43
C ILE A 430 11.27 4.67 14.53
N LEU A 431 11.34 4.45 13.21
CA LEU A 431 10.42 5.08 12.26
C LEU A 431 9.01 4.51 12.37
N TYR A 432 8.87 3.20 12.50
CA TYR A 432 7.59 2.51 12.64
C TYR A 432 6.85 3.01 13.88
N TRP A 433 7.47 2.99 15.07
CA TRP A 433 6.83 3.45 16.30
C TRP A 433 6.54 4.95 16.29
N ALA A 434 7.35 5.76 15.59
CA ALA A 434 7.04 7.18 15.38
C ALA A 434 5.86 7.40 14.41
N GLY A 435 5.66 6.50 13.45
CA GLY A 435 4.58 6.54 12.48
C GLY A 435 3.32 5.78 12.91
N GLN A 436 3.38 4.88 13.90
CA GLN A 436 2.29 3.96 14.22
C GLN A 436 0.94 4.66 14.45
N PRO A 437 0.83 5.78 15.21
CA PRO A 437 -0.45 6.48 15.35
C PRO A 437 -1.03 6.98 14.02
N MET A 438 -0.17 7.32 13.06
CA MET A 438 -0.57 7.69 11.70
C MET A 438 -1.10 6.46 10.95
N LEU A 439 -0.38 5.34 11.02
CA LEU A 439 -0.81 4.09 10.36
C LEU A 439 -2.15 3.60 10.91
N GLU A 440 -2.29 3.56 12.24
CA GLU A 440 -3.55 3.24 12.91
C GLU A 440 -4.67 4.11 12.36
N ARG A 441 -4.48 5.45 12.32
CA ARG A 441 -5.49 6.36 11.78
C ARG A 441 -5.84 6.12 10.31
N PHE A 442 -4.89 5.71 9.48
CA PHE A 442 -5.13 5.41 8.07
C PHE A 442 -5.95 4.13 7.88
N LEU A 443 -5.78 3.14 8.77
CA LEU A 443 -6.50 1.87 8.72
C LEU A 443 -7.86 1.94 9.43
N SER A 444 -8.01 2.83 10.40
CA SER A 444 -9.21 2.98 11.21
C SER A 444 -10.46 3.36 10.41
N GLU A 445 -11.60 2.81 10.81
CA GLU A 445 -12.91 3.33 10.45
C GLU A 445 -13.05 4.77 10.96
N ASP A 446 -13.83 5.57 10.26
CA ASP A 446 -14.09 6.95 10.63
C ASP A 446 -15.24 7.10 11.65
N VAL A 447 -15.17 6.27 12.70
CA VAL A 447 -16.07 6.27 13.86
C VAL A 447 -15.25 6.35 15.14
N GLY A 448 -15.83 6.93 16.19
CA GLY A 448 -15.13 7.05 17.47
C GLY A 448 -14.96 5.71 18.18
N ALA A 449 -14.04 5.68 19.15
CA ALA A 449 -13.76 4.47 19.92
C ALA A 449 -15.01 3.91 20.61
N THR A 450 -15.15 2.58 20.64
CA THR A 450 -16.14 1.87 21.47
C THR A 450 -15.96 2.25 22.93
N LEU A 451 -16.97 2.87 23.54
CA LEU A 451 -16.98 3.30 24.94
C LEU A 451 -17.65 2.28 25.87
N GLY A 452 -18.57 1.49 25.34
CA GLY A 452 -19.37 0.52 26.11
C GLY A 452 -20.60 0.10 25.32
N TYR A 453 -21.61 -0.39 26.02
CA TYR A 453 -22.77 -1.04 25.44
C TYR A 453 -24.05 -0.55 26.11
N VAL A 454 -25.16 -0.58 25.38
CA VAL A 454 -26.49 -0.26 25.90
C VAL A 454 -27.50 -1.31 25.46
N GLN A 455 -28.46 -1.61 26.32
CA GLN A 455 -29.55 -2.52 25.98
C GLN A 455 -30.46 -1.85 24.94
N GLN A 456 -30.75 -2.53 23.83
CA GLN A 456 -31.67 -2.05 22.80
C GLN A 456 -32.66 -3.16 22.42
N GLY A 457 -33.85 -3.11 23.01
CA GLY A 457 -34.84 -4.19 22.90
C GLY A 457 -34.26 -5.51 23.41
N ASN A 458 -34.35 -6.57 22.60
CA ASN A 458 -33.71 -7.87 22.89
C ASN A 458 -32.22 -7.90 22.49
N GLY A 459 -31.69 -6.82 21.91
CA GLY A 459 -30.33 -6.68 21.39
C GLY A 459 -29.39 -5.87 22.30
N ILE A 460 -28.12 -5.80 21.90
CA ILE A 460 -27.11 -4.94 22.52
C ILE A 460 -26.57 -4.01 21.43
N ALA A 461 -26.63 -2.71 21.69
CA ALA A 461 -26.06 -1.70 20.81
C ALA A 461 -24.74 -1.19 21.37
N VAL A 462 -23.81 -0.91 20.46
CA VAL A 462 -22.50 -0.37 20.80
C VAL A 462 -22.57 1.14 20.93
N ARG A 463 -22.05 1.66 22.04
CA ARG A 463 -21.92 3.10 22.29
C ARG A 463 -20.51 3.54 21.91
N CYS A 464 -20.37 4.31 20.84
CA CYS A 464 -19.10 4.88 20.41
C CYS A 464 -18.92 6.34 20.86
N ALA A 465 -17.67 6.79 20.93
CA ALA A 465 -17.36 8.20 21.08
C ALA A 465 -17.83 8.99 19.84
N PRO A 466 -18.20 10.27 19.99
CA PRO A 466 -18.43 11.13 18.84
C PRO A 466 -17.10 11.34 18.10
N GLN A 467 -17.14 11.32 16.77
CA GLN A 467 -16.00 11.59 15.92
C GLN A 467 -16.43 12.43 14.71
N GLN A 468 -15.62 13.44 14.38
CA GLN A 468 -15.79 14.19 13.15
C GLN A 468 -15.24 13.39 11.98
N LYS A 469 -16.04 13.30 10.91
CA LYS A 469 -15.60 12.62 9.69
C LYS A 469 -14.37 13.32 9.09
N GLN A 470 -13.42 12.52 8.61
CA GLN A 470 -12.18 12.91 7.96
C GLN A 470 -12.17 12.41 6.50
N PRO A 471 -12.68 13.22 5.54
CA PRO A 471 -12.70 12.85 4.12
C PRO A 471 -11.32 12.47 3.55
N LEU A 472 -10.25 13.01 4.13
CA LEU A 472 -8.88 12.68 3.78
C LEU A 472 -8.53 11.21 4.05
N VAL A 473 -8.95 10.66 5.19
CA VAL A 473 -8.72 9.24 5.53
C VAL A 473 -9.48 8.35 4.55
N ALA A 474 -10.73 8.69 4.26
CA ALA A 474 -11.52 7.96 3.26
C ALA A 474 -10.88 8.00 1.86
N ALA A 475 -10.23 9.10 1.47
CA ALA A 475 -9.52 9.20 0.21
C ALA A 475 -8.26 8.29 0.17
N LEU A 476 -7.47 8.27 1.23
CA LEU A 476 -6.33 7.34 1.35
C LEU A 476 -6.79 5.88 1.25
N GLN A 477 -7.87 5.54 1.96
CA GLN A 477 -8.46 4.19 1.95
C GLN A 477 -8.98 3.78 0.57
N ARG A 478 -9.62 4.70 -0.17
CA ARG A 478 -10.03 4.45 -1.56
C ARG A 478 -8.84 4.15 -2.45
N GLY A 479 -7.73 4.89 -2.31
CA GLY A 479 -6.50 4.60 -3.03
C GLY A 479 -5.96 3.19 -2.75
N ALA A 480 -5.96 2.77 -1.48
CA ALA A 480 -5.53 1.43 -1.11
C ALA A 480 -6.45 0.33 -1.67
N LEU A 481 -7.78 0.55 -1.66
CA LEU A 481 -8.75 -0.38 -2.25
C LEU A 481 -8.61 -0.47 -3.78
N GLN A 482 -8.34 0.65 -4.46
CA GLN A 482 -8.05 0.67 -5.90
C GLN A 482 -6.80 -0.16 -6.21
N TYR A 483 -5.74 -0.04 -5.39
CA TYR A 483 -4.55 -0.89 -5.52
C TYR A 483 -4.91 -2.35 -5.35
N ALA A 484 -5.67 -2.69 -4.30
CA ALA A 484 -6.04 -4.08 -4.01
C ALA A 484 -6.87 -4.72 -5.13
N GLN A 485 -7.83 -3.97 -5.69
CA GLN A 485 -8.63 -4.41 -6.82
C GLN A 485 -7.77 -4.65 -8.06
N ALA A 486 -6.94 -3.66 -8.43
CA ALA A 486 -6.05 -3.81 -9.58
C ALA A 486 -5.06 -4.96 -9.40
N TRP A 487 -4.58 -5.22 -8.17
CA TRP A 487 -3.64 -6.29 -7.87
C TRP A 487 -4.29 -7.67 -8.03
N ARG A 488 -5.50 -7.85 -7.47
CA ARG A 488 -6.29 -9.07 -7.60
C ARG A 488 -6.57 -9.42 -9.06
N ASP A 489 -6.85 -8.42 -9.88
CA ASP A 489 -7.22 -8.59 -11.28
C ASP A 489 -5.97 -8.68 -12.20
N SER A 490 -4.75 -8.63 -11.63
CA SER A 490 -3.48 -8.68 -12.36
C SER A 490 -2.82 -10.06 -12.35
N VAL A 491 -1.84 -10.25 -13.24
CA VAL A 491 -0.93 -11.39 -13.23
C VAL A 491 -0.11 -11.53 -11.93
N LEU A 492 0.01 -10.46 -11.13
CA LEU A 492 0.77 -10.45 -9.88
C LEU A 492 -0.04 -10.91 -8.68
N ARG A 493 -1.33 -11.26 -8.83
CA ARG A 493 -2.23 -11.59 -7.72
C ARG A 493 -1.64 -12.61 -6.74
N ASP A 494 -0.87 -13.58 -7.24
CA ASP A 494 -0.26 -14.66 -6.47
C ASP A 494 1.14 -14.32 -5.93
N LEU A 495 1.79 -13.26 -6.43
CA LEU A 495 3.10 -12.81 -5.97
C LEU A 495 3.10 -12.43 -4.48
N ALA A 496 4.02 -12.99 -3.70
CA ALA A 496 4.18 -12.70 -2.28
C ALA A 496 5.21 -11.59 -2.07
N LEU A 497 4.76 -10.41 -1.63
CA LEU A 497 5.63 -9.30 -1.25
C LEU A 497 6.04 -9.44 0.22
N PRO A 498 7.34 -9.51 0.57
CA PRO A 498 7.77 -9.60 1.96
C PRO A 498 7.30 -8.41 2.80
N ALA A 499 7.03 -8.65 4.09
CA ALA A 499 6.49 -7.62 4.99
C ALA A 499 7.37 -6.37 5.07
N ALA A 500 8.70 -6.53 5.06
CA ALA A 500 9.64 -5.41 5.10
C ALA A 500 9.50 -4.49 3.88
N ASP A 501 9.32 -5.07 2.68
CA ASP A 501 9.17 -4.32 1.43
C ASP A 501 7.79 -3.70 1.30
N ALA A 502 6.75 -4.42 1.74
CA ALA A 502 5.37 -3.93 1.77
C ALA A 502 5.20 -2.70 2.68
N VAL A 503 5.95 -2.65 3.79
CA VAL A 503 5.91 -1.54 4.77
C VAL A 503 6.88 -0.41 4.40
N ALA A 504 7.86 -0.65 3.51
CA ALA A 504 8.89 0.32 3.18
C ALA A 504 8.35 1.67 2.63
N PRO A 505 7.31 1.71 1.76
CA PRO A 505 6.71 2.97 1.33
C PRO A 505 6.17 3.82 2.49
N PHE A 506 5.57 3.17 3.49
CA PHE A 506 5.09 3.85 4.69
C PHE A 506 6.25 4.39 5.54
N LEU A 507 7.33 3.62 5.72
CA LEU A 507 8.50 4.11 6.46
C LEU A 507 9.22 5.26 5.74
N GLN A 508 9.25 5.25 4.41
CA GLN A 508 9.77 6.35 3.61
C GLN A 508 8.90 7.60 3.76
N LEU A 509 7.56 7.46 3.74
CA LEU A 509 6.65 8.57 4.04
C LEU A 509 6.96 9.16 5.42
N VAL A 510 7.09 8.32 6.46
CA VAL A 510 7.35 8.78 7.84
C VAL A 510 8.72 9.46 7.97
N GLY A 511 9.76 8.88 7.36
CA GLY A 511 11.15 9.30 7.52
C GLY A 511 11.60 10.42 6.60
N LYS A 512 11.11 10.46 5.36
CA LYS A 512 11.55 11.39 4.32
C LYS A 512 10.38 11.96 3.50
N PRO A 513 9.39 12.60 4.15
CA PRO A 513 8.23 13.11 3.44
C PRO A 513 8.57 14.26 2.49
N ALA A 514 7.89 14.27 1.35
CA ALA A 514 7.85 15.41 0.45
C ALA A 514 7.03 16.57 1.06
N PRO A 515 7.33 17.84 0.74
CA PRO A 515 6.61 19.00 1.30
C PRO A 515 5.09 18.99 1.07
N TRP A 516 4.60 18.40 -0.02
CA TRP A 516 3.16 18.30 -0.28
C TRP A 516 2.50 17.24 0.61
N GLN A 517 3.19 16.14 0.94
CA GLN A 517 2.67 15.08 1.82
C GLN A 517 2.46 15.62 3.23
N VAL A 518 3.42 16.40 3.72
CA VAL A 518 3.29 17.03 5.04
C VAL A 518 2.16 18.05 5.06
N ARG A 519 2.01 18.87 4.01
CA ARG A 519 0.87 19.79 3.88
C ARG A 519 -0.48 19.08 3.83
N LEU A 520 -0.53 17.92 3.16
CA LEU A 520 -1.74 17.13 3.03
C LEU A 520 -2.14 16.46 4.36
N LEU A 521 -1.17 15.86 5.06
CA LEU A 521 -1.43 15.01 6.23
C LEU A 521 -1.28 15.74 7.57
N GLY A 522 -0.55 16.86 7.62
CA GLY A 522 -0.07 17.45 8.87
C GLY A 522 -1.17 17.86 9.84
N SER A 523 -2.30 18.37 9.33
CA SER A 523 -3.46 18.76 10.15
C SER A 523 -4.33 17.59 10.60
N LEU A 524 -4.15 16.40 10.03
CA LEU A 524 -4.90 15.21 10.44
C LEU A 524 -4.59 14.89 11.90
N THR A 525 -5.63 14.60 12.67
CA THR A 525 -5.50 14.25 14.08
C THR A 525 -5.54 12.75 14.30
N VAL A 526 -4.75 12.29 15.26
CA VAL A 526 -4.68 10.88 15.70
C VAL A 526 -5.00 10.79 17.19
N GLU A 527 -5.46 9.62 17.63
CA GLU A 527 -5.67 9.31 19.02
C GLU A 527 -4.42 8.63 19.60
N ASP A 528 -3.75 9.31 20.54
CA ASP A 528 -2.60 8.74 21.28
C ASP A 528 -2.71 9.17 22.75
N GLY A 529 -3.79 8.69 23.38
CA GLY A 529 -4.18 9.11 24.72
C GLY A 529 -4.93 10.43 24.84
N GLY A 530 -5.09 11.09 23.70
CA GLY A 530 -5.84 12.31 23.47
C GLY A 530 -5.80 12.59 21.97
N THR A 531 -6.43 13.66 21.52
CA THR A 531 -6.43 14.05 20.11
C THR A 531 -5.25 14.96 19.81
N TYR A 532 -4.35 14.52 18.94
CA TYR A 532 -3.14 15.25 18.59
C TYR A 532 -2.98 15.37 17.07
N PRO A 533 -2.53 16.52 16.53
CA PRO A 533 -2.21 16.63 15.12
C PRO A 533 -0.96 15.82 14.78
N LEU A 534 -0.86 15.34 13.54
CA LEU A 534 0.35 14.70 13.03
C LEU A 534 1.51 15.71 13.00
N ALA A 535 1.38 16.79 12.22
CA ALA A 535 2.41 17.81 12.05
C ALA A 535 1.75 19.15 11.71
N ALA A 536 1.48 20.00 12.70
CA ALA A 536 0.83 21.30 12.48
C ALA A 536 1.61 22.42 13.20
N PRO A 537 2.84 22.73 12.76
CA PRO A 537 3.59 23.85 13.32
C PRO A 537 2.88 25.18 13.03
N ALA A 538 2.92 26.08 14.00
CA ALA A 538 2.58 27.48 13.76
C ALA A 538 3.65 28.17 12.89
N PRO A 539 3.34 29.35 12.31
CA PRO A 539 4.30 30.12 11.51
C PRO A 539 5.58 30.43 12.29
N LEU A 540 6.73 30.40 11.61
CA LEU A 540 8.05 30.58 12.22
C LEU A 540 8.16 31.88 13.05
N ALA A 541 7.53 32.97 12.58
CA ALA A 541 7.49 34.24 13.29
C ALA A 541 6.90 34.13 14.71
N LYS A 542 5.89 33.27 14.92
CA LYS A 542 5.32 33.03 16.26
C LYS A 542 6.33 32.36 17.19
N TYR A 543 7.18 31.48 16.67
CA TYR A 543 8.21 30.81 17.47
C TYR A 543 9.40 31.71 17.76
N LEU A 544 9.77 32.60 16.83
CA LEU A 544 10.76 33.64 17.11
C LEU A 544 10.30 34.56 18.25
N ALA A 545 9.01 34.94 18.26
CA ALA A 545 8.43 35.76 19.32
C ALA A 545 8.20 34.98 20.64
N ARG A 546 7.93 33.66 20.56
CA ARG A 546 7.62 32.80 21.73
C ARG A 546 8.28 31.42 21.58
N PRO A 547 9.57 31.28 21.91
CA PRO A 547 10.30 30.01 21.74
C PRO A 547 9.69 28.83 22.49
N GLY A 548 9.08 29.09 23.66
CA GLY A 548 8.37 28.06 24.45
C GLY A 548 7.19 27.40 23.70
N ALA A 549 6.55 28.13 22.78
CA ALA A 549 5.47 27.59 21.95
C ALA A 549 5.98 26.52 20.97
N ALA A 550 7.20 26.68 20.44
CA ALA A 550 7.80 25.68 19.56
C ALA A 550 8.01 24.35 20.28
N LYS A 551 8.51 24.39 21.51
CA LYS A 551 8.70 23.18 22.35
C LYS A 551 7.37 22.49 22.63
N GLN A 552 6.32 23.25 22.94
CA GLN A 552 4.99 22.72 23.22
C GLN A 552 4.35 22.09 21.98
N ASP A 553 4.34 22.79 20.85
CA ASP A 553 3.73 22.31 19.60
C ASP A 553 4.51 21.10 19.04
N PHE A 554 5.85 21.14 19.12
CA PHE A 554 6.69 20.00 18.79
C PHE A 554 6.37 18.80 19.69
N ALA A 555 6.22 18.98 21.00
CA ALA A 555 5.86 17.90 21.93
C ALA A 555 4.47 17.29 21.63
N ARG A 556 3.51 18.10 21.20
CA ARG A 556 2.14 17.66 20.84
C ARG A 556 2.04 16.95 19.49
N SER A 557 2.92 17.26 18.53
CA SER A 557 2.94 16.61 17.22
C SER A 557 3.20 15.11 17.32
N ARG A 558 2.44 14.27 16.61
CA ARG A 558 2.69 12.81 16.56
C ARG A 558 3.57 12.37 15.41
N TRP A 559 3.91 13.28 14.51
CA TRP A 559 4.86 13.08 13.44
C TRP A 559 5.95 14.17 13.48
N LYS A 560 6.95 13.93 14.35
CA LYS A 560 8.03 14.90 14.63
C LYS A 560 8.84 15.26 13.37
N ILE A 561 9.12 14.27 12.52
CA ILE A 561 9.84 14.46 11.25
C ILE A 561 9.04 15.37 10.32
N GLY A 562 7.74 15.10 10.16
CA GLY A 562 6.83 15.97 9.41
C GLY A 562 6.78 17.39 9.98
N PHE A 563 6.69 17.54 11.30
CA PHE A 563 6.67 18.85 11.94
C PHE A 563 7.91 19.68 11.57
N LEU A 564 9.10 19.09 11.65
CA LEU A 564 10.34 19.76 11.28
C LEU A 564 10.38 20.10 9.78
N LYS A 565 9.93 19.17 8.92
CA LYS A 565 9.87 19.38 7.46
C LYS A 565 8.87 20.47 7.06
N GLN A 566 7.76 20.61 7.77
CA GLN A 566 6.79 21.68 7.50
C GLN A 566 7.26 23.04 8.00
N LEU A 567 7.94 23.07 9.15
CA LEU A 567 8.51 24.30 9.69
C LEU A 567 9.67 24.81 8.83
N LEU A 568 10.52 23.90 8.35
CA LEU A 568 11.66 24.18 7.49
C LEU A 568 11.57 23.27 6.26
N PRO A 569 11.03 23.72 5.11
CA PRO A 569 10.83 22.87 3.93
C PRO A 569 12.12 22.64 3.10
N TRP A 570 13.29 22.60 3.74
CA TRP A 570 14.59 22.39 3.09
C TRP A 570 14.94 20.89 2.96
N PRO A 571 15.90 20.50 2.10
CA PRO A 571 16.30 19.11 1.91
C PRO A 571 17.27 18.62 3.01
N LEU A 572 16.89 18.75 4.29
CA LEU A 572 17.70 18.28 5.42
C LEU A 572 17.38 16.81 5.78
N PRO A 573 18.31 16.07 6.41
CA PRO A 573 18.10 14.69 6.85
C PRO A 573 17.31 14.64 8.16
N TYR A 574 16.02 15.00 8.13
CA TYR A 574 15.17 15.08 9.33
C TYR A 574 15.02 13.76 10.07
N ASP A 575 15.09 12.62 9.37
CA ASP A 575 15.14 11.30 10.00
C ASP A 575 16.37 11.15 10.90
N ARG A 576 17.56 11.53 10.40
CA ARG A 576 18.81 11.47 11.17
C ARG A 576 18.81 12.46 12.33
N LEU A 577 18.27 13.67 12.13
CA LEU A 577 18.13 14.66 13.20
C LEU A 577 17.20 14.13 14.31
N TYR A 578 16.06 13.56 13.94
CA TYR A 578 15.14 12.96 14.89
C TYR A 578 15.77 11.78 15.64
N LEU A 579 16.53 10.93 14.94
CA LEU A 579 17.27 9.82 15.54
C LEU A 579 18.31 10.32 16.56
N ALA A 580 19.02 11.41 16.25
CA ALA A 580 19.98 12.02 17.17
C ALA A 580 19.30 12.58 18.44
N MET A 581 18.05 13.06 18.35
CA MET A 581 17.28 13.55 19.50
C MET A 581 16.73 12.44 20.42
N LYS A 582 16.74 11.17 19.96
CA LYS A 582 16.28 10.00 20.73
C LYS A 582 17.40 9.26 21.45
N LYS A 583 18.66 9.55 21.09
CA LYS A 583 19.84 9.17 21.86
C LYS A 583 20.04 10.18 22.97
#